data_AF-A0A8D8ISH7-F1
#
_entry.id   AF-A0A8D8ISH7-F1
#
_cell.length_a   1.000
_cell.length_b   1.000
_cell.length_c   1.000
_cell.angle_alpha   90.00
_cell.angle_beta   90.00
_cell.angle_gamma   90.00
#
_symmetry.space_group_name_H-M   'P 1'
#
loop_
_entity.id
_entity.type
_entity.pdbx_description
1 polymer ?
#
loop_
_entity_poly.entity_id
_entity_poly.type
_entity_poly.pdbx_seq_one_letter_code
_entity_poly.pdbx_strand_id
1 'polypeptide(L)'
;IESHILTPEEAQEVFPLLDPAGFTGALYSPGDGVVDPAMMCTALTKASVANGGMIVEDCSVSEIVTGENLLGVRDVRGVVTNKGMIRTNTVVNAMGVWGRDLIEPLGIHLPLIPMKHAYVVSETMDGINQMMPNIRDHDYSIYFRIQGKSICMGGYENNPILLDRVPGDFHFGLYDLDYSVFDTHIQG
;
A
#
# COMPACT_ATOMS: atom_id res chain seq x y z
N ILE A 1 3.37 -21.34 -1.75
CA ILE A 1 3.40 -20.98 -0.31
C ILE A 1 2.72 -22.13 0.40
N GLU A 2 3.22 -22.54 1.56
CA GLU A 2 2.57 -23.59 2.36
C GLU A 2 1.23 -23.07 2.87
N SER A 3 0.16 -23.83 2.64
CA SER A 3 -1.19 -23.45 3.05
C SER A 3 -2.01 -24.69 3.40
N HIS A 4 -2.89 -24.54 4.38
CA HIS A 4 -3.73 -25.61 4.94
C HIS A 4 -5.19 -25.14 4.95
N ILE A 5 -6.11 -26.04 4.59
CA ILE A 5 -7.54 -25.81 4.80
C ILE A 5 -7.85 -26.28 6.22
N LEU A 6 -8.45 -25.40 7.03
CA LEU A 6 -8.83 -25.67 8.40
C LEU A 6 -10.36 -25.78 8.51
N THR A 7 -10.84 -26.66 9.38
CA THR A 7 -12.23 -26.59 9.86
C THR A 7 -12.41 -25.34 10.73
N PRO A 8 -13.66 -24.92 10.98
CA PRO A 8 -13.92 -23.80 11.88
C PRO A 8 -13.32 -23.97 13.29
N GLU A 9 -13.35 -25.18 13.83
CA GLU A 9 -12.77 -25.51 15.15
C GLU A 9 -11.24 -25.38 15.12
N GLU A 10 -10.59 -25.93 14.09
CA GLU A 10 -9.13 -25.81 13.92
C GLU A 10 -8.71 -24.34 13.74
N ALA A 11 -9.51 -23.54 13.02
CA ALA A 11 -9.26 -22.12 12.85
C ALA A 11 -9.41 -21.34 14.18
N GLN A 12 -10.37 -21.72 15.04
CA GLN A 12 -10.51 -21.14 16.37
C GLN A 12 -9.32 -21.47 17.27
N GLU A 13 -8.72 -22.66 17.16
CA GLU A 13 -7.49 -22.98 17.90
C GLU A 13 -6.33 -22.05 17.52
N VAL A 14 -6.25 -21.64 16.24
CA VAL A 14 -5.24 -20.69 15.75
C VAL A 14 -5.57 -19.24 16.12
N PHE A 15 -6.84 -18.85 16.05
CA PHE A 15 -7.31 -17.51 16.40
C PHE A 15 -8.53 -17.60 17.35
N PRO A 16 -8.32 -17.62 18.68
CA PRO A 16 -9.37 -17.95 19.65
C PRO A 16 -10.59 -17.02 19.72
N LEU A 17 -10.53 -15.84 19.09
CA LEU A 17 -11.68 -14.92 19.04
C LEU A 17 -12.63 -15.21 17.86
N LEU A 18 -12.29 -16.15 16.98
CA LEU A 18 -13.20 -16.56 15.91
C LEU A 18 -14.38 -17.34 16.49
N ASP A 19 -15.58 -17.03 16.01
CA ASP A 19 -16.77 -17.85 16.24
C ASP A 19 -16.86 -18.92 15.13
N PRO A 20 -16.66 -20.21 15.45
CA PRO A 20 -16.69 -21.30 14.46
C PRO A 20 -18.06 -21.47 13.81
N ALA A 21 -19.14 -20.93 14.38
CA ALA A 21 -20.45 -20.92 13.74
C ALA A 21 -20.58 -19.87 12.61
N GLY A 22 -19.65 -18.91 12.55
CA GLY A 22 -19.70 -17.77 11.63
C GLY A 22 -19.15 -18.03 10.22
N PHE A 23 -18.50 -19.17 9.97
CA PHE A 23 -17.86 -19.47 8.70
C PHE A 23 -17.79 -20.99 8.43
N THR A 24 -17.63 -21.38 7.16
CA THR A 24 -17.63 -22.81 6.75
C THR A 24 -16.23 -23.44 6.80
N GLY A 25 -15.17 -22.66 6.73
CA GLY A 25 -13.79 -23.11 6.81
C GLY A 25 -12.81 -21.96 6.55
N ALA A 26 -11.53 -22.18 6.82
CA ALA A 26 -10.49 -21.17 6.66
C ALA A 26 -9.30 -21.68 5.84
N LEU A 27 -8.63 -20.78 5.13
CA LEU A 27 -7.33 -21.02 4.51
C LEU A 27 -6.25 -20.40 5.41
N TYR A 28 -5.36 -21.23 5.93
CA TYR A 28 -4.28 -20.80 6.82
C TYR A 28 -2.92 -20.95 6.15
N SER A 29 -2.16 -19.86 6.12
CA SER A 29 -0.79 -19.80 5.61
C SER A 29 0.16 -19.41 6.74
N PRO A 30 0.86 -20.36 7.39
CA PRO A 30 1.73 -20.06 8.55
C PRO A 30 2.93 -19.19 8.20
N GLY A 31 3.33 -19.14 6.93
CA GLY A 31 4.43 -18.30 6.43
C GLY A 31 4.01 -16.86 6.08
N ASP A 32 2.72 -16.54 6.11
CA ASP A 32 2.25 -15.17 5.89
C ASP A 32 2.47 -14.32 7.15
N GLY A 33 2.46 -13.00 6.98
CA GLY A 33 2.70 -12.11 8.11
C GLY A 33 2.54 -10.64 7.78
N VAL A 34 3.21 -9.81 8.59
CA VAL A 34 3.26 -8.36 8.44
C VAL A 34 4.70 -7.90 8.36
N VAL A 35 4.91 -6.78 7.69
CA VAL A 35 6.17 -6.06 7.71
C VAL A 35 5.90 -4.62 8.11
N ASP A 36 6.81 -4.02 8.88
CA ASP A 36 6.81 -2.58 9.07
C ASP A 36 7.29 -1.92 7.77
N PRO A 37 6.43 -1.16 7.07
CA PRO A 37 6.77 -0.60 5.77
C PRO A 37 7.90 0.45 5.87
N ALA A 38 7.95 1.23 6.94
CA ALA A 38 8.98 2.25 7.12
C ALA A 38 10.36 1.62 7.38
N MET A 39 10.41 0.57 8.20
CA MET A 39 11.63 -0.19 8.43
C MET A 39 12.08 -0.93 7.17
N MET A 40 11.15 -1.51 6.40
CA MET A 40 11.47 -2.15 5.13
C MET A 40 12.10 -1.15 4.14
N CYS A 41 11.49 0.02 3.96
CA CYS A 41 12.06 1.09 3.14
C CYS A 41 13.44 1.51 3.64
N THR A 42 13.62 1.67 4.96
CA THR A 42 14.91 2.03 5.57
C THR A 42 15.97 0.97 5.29
N ALA A 43 15.63 -0.32 5.41
CA ALA A 43 16.55 -1.42 5.15
C ALA A 43 16.98 -1.47 3.68
N LEU A 44 16.02 -1.33 2.75
CA LEU A 44 16.29 -1.30 1.31
C LEU A 44 17.12 -0.08 0.90
N THR A 45 16.83 1.08 1.46
CA THR A 45 17.60 2.32 1.29
C THR A 45 19.05 2.12 1.72
N LYS A 46 19.30 1.58 2.92
CA LYS A 46 20.64 1.30 3.41
C LYS A 46 21.39 0.31 2.51
N ALA A 47 20.71 -0.75 2.08
CA ALA A 47 21.29 -1.73 1.17
C ALA A 47 21.65 -1.12 -0.19
N SER A 48 20.78 -0.29 -0.75
CA SER A 48 21.03 0.44 -2.01
C SER A 48 22.28 1.31 -1.92
N VAL A 49 22.39 2.14 -0.87
CA VAL A 49 23.54 3.02 -0.65
C VAL A 49 24.84 2.23 -0.44
N ALA A 50 24.79 1.13 0.33
CA ALA A 50 25.95 0.26 0.53
C ALA A 50 26.45 -0.40 -0.77
N ASN A 51 25.57 -0.52 -1.79
CA ASN A 51 25.89 -1.04 -3.11
C ASN A 51 26.14 0.07 -4.15
N GLY A 52 26.37 1.32 -3.72
CA GLY A 52 26.72 2.45 -4.60
C GLY A 52 25.53 3.24 -5.14
N GLY A 53 24.31 2.94 -4.70
CA GLY A 53 23.15 3.78 -4.97
C GLY A 53 23.25 5.16 -4.31
N MET A 54 22.63 6.16 -4.91
CA MET A 54 22.54 7.51 -4.35
C MET A 54 21.07 7.84 -4.08
N ILE A 55 20.81 8.41 -2.89
CA ILE A 55 19.47 8.85 -2.48
C ILE A 55 19.53 10.35 -2.23
N VAL A 56 18.62 11.08 -2.85
CA VAL A 56 18.51 12.54 -2.71
C VAL A 56 17.08 12.85 -2.31
N GLU A 57 16.87 13.11 -1.03
CA GLU A 57 15.58 13.52 -0.48
C GLU A 57 15.29 15.01 -0.78
N ASP A 58 14.04 15.42 -0.56
CA ASP A 58 13.54 16.76 -0.90
C ASP A 58 13.83 17.18 -2.35
N CYS A 59 13.92 16.20 -3.25
CA CYS A 59 14.28 16.35 -4.66
C CYS A 59 13.06 16.01 -5.53
N SER A 60 12.12 16.94 -5.65
CA SER A 60 10.92 16.73 -6.45
C SER A 60 11.25 16.78 -7.94
N VAL A 61 10.73 15.81 -8.70
CA VAL A 61 10.82 15.78 -10.16
C VAL A 61 9.59 16.47 -10.73
N SER A 62 9.78 17.46 -11.61
CA SER A 62 8.69 18.18 -12.28
C SER A 62 8.52 17.80 -13.74
N GLU A 63 9.56 17.23 -14.37
CA GLU A 63 9.55 16.93 -15.80
C GLU A 63 10.51 15.77 -16.12
N ILE A 64 10.11 14.90 -17.06
CA ILE A 64 11.01 13.99 -17.77
C ILE A 64 11.40 14.64 -19.09
N VAL A 65 12.68 14.94 -19.25
CA VAL A 65 13.21 15.51 -20.49
C VAL A 65 13.38 14.40 -21.51
N THR A 66 12.77 14.57 -22.68
CA THR A 66 12.92 13.64 -23.81
C THR A 66 13.50 14.36 -25.02
N GLY A 67 14.09 13.61 -25.94
CA GLY A 67 14.59 14.12 -27.21
C GLY A 67 14.45 13.07 -28.31
N GLU A 68 14.65 13.47 -29.57
CA GLU A 68 14.80 12.51 -30.66
C GLU A 68 16.28 12.17 -30.85
N ASN A 69 16.58 10.90 -31.04
CA ASN A 69 17.91 10.47 -31.46
C ASN A 69 18.08 10.53 -32.99
N LEU A 70 19.27 10.18 -33.48
CA LEU A 70 19.59 10.20 -34.91
C LEU A 70 18.72 9.27 -35.77
N LEU A 71 18.00 8.34 -35.16
CA LEU A 71 17.06 7.42 -35.83
C LEU A 71 15.61 7.92 -35.76
N GLY A 72 15.37 9.13 -35.25
CA GLY A 72 14.02 9.69 -35.04
C GLY A 72 13.24 9.03 -33.90
N VAL A 73 13.90 8.24 -33.06
CA VAL A 73 13.25 7.59 -31.91
C VAL A 73 13.34 8.50 -30.70
N ARG A 74 12.22 8.70 -30.01
CA ARG A 74 12.15 9.46 -28.77
C ARG A 74 12.84 8.69 -27.63
N ASP A 75 13.78 9.32 -26.96
CA ASP A 75 14.51 8.76 -25.81
C ASP A 75 14.52 9.74 -24.62
N VAL A 76 14.78 9.20 -23.43
CA VAL A 76 14.94 9.99 -22.20
C VAL A 76 16.33 10.63 -22.19
N ARG A 77 16.38 11.89 -21.77
CA ARG A 77 17.62 12.70 -21.65
C ARG A 77 17.91 13.14 -20.23
N GLY A 78 16.92 13.09 -19.35
CA GLY A 78 17.06 13.41 -17.94
C GLY A 78 15.74 13.71 -17.26
N VAL A 79 15.84 14.24 -16.05
CA VAL A 79 14.72 14.77 -15.27
C VAL A 79 15.05 16.17 -14.76
N VAL A 80 14.05 17.05 -14.75
CA VAL A 80 14.15 18.36 -14.10
C VAL A 80 13.69 18.20 -12.66
N THR A 81 14.52 18.69 -11.73
CA THR A 81 14.20 18.68 -10.30
C THR A 81 14.30 20.08 -9.71
N ASN A 82 13.74 20.29 -8.53
CA ASN A 82 13.94 21.51 -7.73
C ASN A 82 15.41 21.75 -7.31
N LYS A 83 16.31 20.75 -7.49
CA LYS A 83 17.75 20.85 -7.23
C LYS A 83 18.61 20.91 -8.51
N GLY A 84 17.98 21.04 -9.67
CA GLY A 84 18.63 21.08 -10.98
C GLY A 84 18.33 19.85 -11.84
N MET A 85 18.93 19.81 -13.03
CA MET A 85 18.70 18.71 -13.99
C MET A 85 19.61 17.52 -13.69
N ILE A 86 19.03 16.32 -13.65
CA ILE A 86 19.79 15.05 -13.61
C ILE A 86 19.73 14.43 -15.00
N ARG A 87 20.89 14.31 -15.67
CA ARG A 87 20.99 13.68 -16.99
C ARG A 87 21.01 12.16 -16.83
N THR A 88 20.12 11.49 -17.54
CA THR A 88 20.04 10.02 -17.56
C THR A 88 19.38 9.57 -18.86
N ASN A 89 19.70 8.35 -19.29
CA ASN A 89 19.07 7.71 -20.44
C ASN A 89 17.86 6.85 -20.06
N THR A 90 17.65 6.62 -18.76
CA THR A 90 16.60 5.76 -18.23
C THR A 90 15.99 6.38 -16.98
N VAL A 91 14.66 6.36 -16.90
CA VAL A 91 13.89 6.76 -15.72
C VAL A 91 12.92 5.63 -15.39
N VAL A 92 12.84 5.27 -14.10
CA VAL A 92 11.84 4.35 -13.56
C VAL A 92 10.83 5.18 -12.78
N ASN A 93 9.58 5.20 -13.22
CA ASN A 93 8.51 5.90 -12.52
C ASN A 93 7.98 5.03 -11.36
N ALA A 94 8.37 5.38 -10.14
CA ALA A 94 7.92 4.74 -8.90
C ALA A 94 7.22 5.74 -7.96
N MET A 95 6.54 6.75 -8.51
CA MET A 95 5.96 7.87 -7.75
C MET A 95 4.58 7.60 -7.14
N GLY A 96 4.18 6.33 -7.00
CA GLY A 96 2.87 5.97 -6.43
C GLY A 96 1.71 6.72 -7.09
N VAL A 97 0.89 7.38 -6.27
CA VAL A 97 -0.31 8.12 -6.71
C VAL A 97 -0.01 9.29 -7.67
N TRP A 98 1.20 9.84 -7.65
CA TRP A 98 1.62 10.93 -8.54
C TRP A 98 2.22 10.46 -9.86
N GLY A 99 2.39 9.14 -10.05
CA GLY A 99 3.07 8.59 -11.22
C GLY A 99 2.39 8.94 -12.54
N ARG A 100 1.05 9.02 -12.57
CA ARG A 100 0.29 9.42 -13.76
C ARG A 100 0.58 10.87 -14.15
N ASP A 101 0.57 11.75 -13.17
CA ASP A 101 0.71 13.20 -13.36
C ASP A 101 2.07 13.58 -13.96
N LEU A 102 3.14 12.83 -13.63
CA LEU A 102 4.47 13.06 -14.21
C LEU A 102 4.56 12.74 -15.71
N ILE A 103 3.85 11.71 -16.18
CA ILE A 103 4.04 11.17 -17.54
C ILE A 103 2.94 11.56 -18.53
N GLU A 104 1.81 12.05 -18.03
CA GLU A 104 0.70 12.54 -18.85
C GLU A 104 1.13 13.64 -19.86
N PRO A 105 2.00 14.62 -19.50
CA PRO A 105 2.51 15.61 -20.47
C PRO A 105 3.32 15.00 -21.62
N LEU A 106 3.85 13.77 -21.46
CA LEU A 106 4.53 13.04 -22.53
C LEU A 106 3.57 12.37 -23.52
N GLY A 107 2.26 12.47 -23.28
CA GLY A 107 1.22 11.75 -24.03
C GLY A 107 1.11 10.28 -23.66
N ILE A 108 1.66 9.86 -22.52
CA ILE A 108 1.61 8.48 -22.04
C ILE A 108 0.45 8.34 -21.06
N HIS A 109 -0.44 7.39 -21.33
CA HIS A 109 -1.56 7.08 -20.44
C HIS A 109 -1.18 6.00 -19.42
N LEU A 110 -1.17 6.36 -18.13
CA LEU A 110 -1.08 5.42 -17.01
C LEU A 110 -2.47 5.24 -16.40
N PRO A 111 -3.10 4.04 -16.48
CA PRO A 111 -4.43 3.78 -15.93
C PRO A 111 -4.37 3.66 -14.39
N LEU A 112 -4.17 4.80 -13.72
CA LEU A 112 -4.03 4.91 -12.28
C LEU A 112 -5.01 5.97 -11.76
N ILE A 113 -5.76 5.61 -10.71
CA ILE A 113 -6.63 6.51 -9.97
C ILE A 113 -6.37 6.36 -8.46
N PRO A 114 -6.07 7.44 -7.73
CA PRO A 114 -5.95 7.38 -6.27
C PRO A 114 -7.31 7.18 -5.61
N MET A 115 -7.31 6.42 -4.51
CA MET A 115 -8.50 6.13 -3.70
C MET A 115 -8.17 6.33 -2.23
N LYS A 116 -9.11 6.85 -1.45
CA LYS A 116 -8.99 6.85 0.00
C LYS A 116 -9.32 5.45 0.53
N HIS A 117 -8.48 4.94 1.42
CA HIS A 117 -8.66 3.67 2.11
C HIS A 117 -8.54 3.92 3.61
N ALA A 118 -9.45 3.36 4.41
CA ALA A 118 -9.50 3.59 5.85
C ALA A 118 -9.27 2.29 6.64
N TYR A 119 -8.71 2.45 7.83
CA TYR A 119 -8.72 1.42 8.86
C TYR A 119 -8.87 2.07 10.23
N VAL A 120 -9.44 1.34 11.17
CA VAL A 120 -9.55 1.72 12.57
C VAL A 120 -8.68 0.80 13.42
N VAL A 121 -8.19 1.31 14.54
CA VAL A 121 -7.40 0.53 15.50
C VAL A 121 -8.16 0.49 16.81
N SER A 122 -8.40 -0.71 17.31
CA SER A 122 -9.06 -0.91 18.60
C SER A 122 -8.18 -0.45 19.76
N GLU A 123 -8.80 -0.25 20.92
CA GLU A 123 -8.08 -0.32 22.18
C GLU A 123 -7.45 -1.70 22.40
N THR A 124 -6.62 -1.83 23.44
CA THR A 124 -6.00 -3.11 23.76
C THR A 124 -7.04 -4.11 24.22
N MET A 125 -7.00 -5.32 23.68
CA MET A 125 -7.93 -6.40 23.99
C MET A 125 -7.22 -7.57 24.66
N ASP A 126 -7.86 -8.15 25.67
CA ASP A 126 -7.37 -9.37 26.29
C ASP A 126 -7.44 -10.54 25.31
N GLY A 127 -6.44 -11.43 25.35
CA GLY A 127 -6.32 -12.57 24.44
C GLY A 127 -5.61 -12.26 23.12
N ILE A 128 -5.42 -11.00 22.73
CA ILE A 128 -4.65 -10.63 21.54
C ILE A 128 -3.15 -10.60 21.82
N ASN A 129 -2.39 -11.27 20.97
CA ASN A 129 -0.93 -11.25 20.99
C ASN A 129 -0.32 -11.23 19.58
N GLN A 130 0.92 -10.77 19.47
CA GLN A 130 1.62 -10.56 18.19
C GLN A 130 1.89 -11.83 17.36
N MET A 131 1.73 -13.02 17.93
CA MET A 131 1.93 -14.28 17.20
C MET A 131 0.66 -14.76 16.49
N MET A 132 -0.49 -14.12 16.73
CA MET A 132 -1.73 -14.45 16.05
C MET A 132 -1.68 -14.01 14.59
N PRO A 133 -2.26 -14.79 13.65
CA PRO A 133 -2.26 -14.43 12.24
C PRO A 133 -3.19 -13.24 11.96
N ASN A 134 -3.03 -12.64 10.79
CA ASN A 134 -4.02 -11.70 10.26
C ASN A 134 -5.20 -12.48 9.68
N ILE A 135 -6.38 -11.89 9.73
CA ILE A 135 -7.59 -12.46 9.14
C ILE A 135 -7.98 -11.62 7.93
N ARG A 136 -8.46 -12.29 6.88
CA ARG A 136 -9.22 -11.68 5.80
C ARG A 136 -10.55 -12.39 5.69
N ASP A 137 -11.62 -11.61 5.72
CA ASP A 137 -12.96 -12.09 5.42
C ASP A 137 -13.34 -11.52 4.05
N HIS A 138 -13.38 -12.41 3.07
CA HIS A 138 -13.68 -12.06 1.69
C HIS A 138 -15.17 -11.81 1.44
N ASP A 139 -16.06 -12.40 2.26
CA ASP A 139 -17.49 -12.26 2.10
C ASP A 139 -17.93 -10.84 2.49
N TYR A 140 -17.36 -10.30 3.55
CA TYR A 140 -17.59 -8.92 3.99
C TYR A 140 -16.56 -7.91 3.46
N SER A 141 -15.56 -8.38 2.70
CA SER A 141 -14.47 -7.54 2.17
C SER A 141 -13.71 -6.77 3.26
N ILE A 142 -13.44 -7.40 4.40
CA ILE A 142 -12.73 -6.81 5.54
C ILE A 142 -11.45 -7.59 5.87
N TYR A 143 -10.53 -6.94 6.56
CA TYR A 143 -9.34 -7.56 7.11
C TYR A 143 -9.08 -7.10 8.53
N PHE A 144 -8.45 -7.98 9.31
CA PHE A 144 -7.99 -7.73 10.66
C PHE A 144 -6.50 -8.01 10.74
N ARG A 145 -5.76 -7.03 11.24
CA ARG A 145 -4.31 -7.11 11.43
C ARG A 145 -3.97 -6.91 12.89
N ILE A 146 -3.11 -7.76 13.43
CA ILE A 146 -2.66 -7.60 14.82
C ILE A 146 -1.64 -6.46 14.91
N GLN A 147 -1.83 -5.60 15.91
CA GLN A 147 -0.91 -4.53 16.26
C GLN A 147 -0.67 -4.52 17.77
N GLY A 148 0.34 -5.26 18.22
CA GLY A 148 0.62 -5.41 19.65
C GLY A 148 -0.49 -6.20 20.35
N LYS A 149 -1.28 -5.51 21.17
CA LYS A 149 -2.48 -6.05 21.83
C LYS A 149 -3.80 -5.51 21.25
N SER A 150 -3.72 -4.79 20.13
CA SER A 150 -4.88 -4.20 19.44
C SER A 150 -5.12 -4.90 18.11
N ILE A 151 -6.31 -4.71 17.56
CA ILE A 151 -6.69 -5.15 16.23
C ILE A 151 -6.87 -3.91 15.35
N CYS A 152 -6.25 -3.95 14.18
CA CYS A 152 -6.44 -3.01 13.09
C CYS A 152 -7.44 -3.61 12.11
N MET A 153 -8.61 -3.00 11.97
CA MET A 153 -9.67 -3.42 11.05
C MET A 153 -9.75 -2.44 9.88
N GLY A 154 -9.69 -2.93 8.66
CA GLY A 154 -9.99 -2.15 7.46
C GLY A 154 -10.93 -2.90 6.54
N GLY A 155 -11.64 -2.16 5.69
CA GLY A 155 -12.61 -2.68 4.73
C GLY A 155 -12.26 -2.24 3.31
N TYR A 156 -12.79 -2.97 2.32
CA TYR A 156 -12.80 -2.55 0.93
C TYR A 156 -14.24 -2.29 0.54
N GLU A 157 -14.62 -1.03 0.54
CA GLU A 157 -16.01 -0.62 0.43
C GLU A 157 -16.49 -0.59 -1.03
N ASN A 158 -17.77 -0.90 -1.24
CA ASN A 158 -18.40 -0.81 -2.56
C ASN A 158 -18.65 0.65 -3.02
N ASN A 159 -18.47 1.63 -2.14
CA ASN A 159 -18.59 3.07 -2.37
C ASN A 159 -17.22 3.78 -2.26
N PRO A 160 -16.23 3.46 -3.12
CA PRO A 160 -14.89 4.00 -2.98
C PRO A 160 -14.87 5.52 -3.15
N ILE A 161 -14.13 6.21 -2.29
CA ILE A 161 -13.86 7.64 -2.44
C ILE A 161 -12.66 7.79 -3.37
N LEU A 162 -12.95 7.97 -4.66
CA LEU A 162 -11.95 8.21 -5.69
C LEU A 162 -11.51 9.68 -5.68
N LEU A 163 -10.22 9.89 -5.93
CA LEU A 163 -9.63 11.21 -6.12
C LEU A 163 -9.21 11.35 -7.58
N ASP A 164 -9.47 12.51 -8.18
CA ASP A 164 -8.92 12.79 -9.50
C ASP A 164 -7.39 12.90 -9.40
N ARG A 165 -6.87 13.76 -8.52
CA ARG A 165 -5.45 13.96 -8.24
C ARG A 165 -5.19 14.13 -6.74
N VAL A 166 -3.99 13.79 -6.31
CA VAL A 166 -3.48 14.07 -4.95
C VAL A 166 -2.57 15.30 -5.03
N PRO A 167 -2.74 16.31 -4.14
CA PRO A 167 -1.85 17.48 -4.14
C PRO A 167 -0.38 17.07 -4.06
N GLY A 168 0.49 17.77 -4.81
CA GLY A 168 1.92 17.42 -4.89
C GLY A 168 2.68 17.60 -3.58
N ASP A 169 2.11 18.33 -2.62
CA ASP A 169 2.62 18.58 -1.28
C ASP A 169 1.89 17.75 -0.20
N PHE A 170 0.96 16.87 -0.56
CA PHE A 170 0.26 15.99 0.39
C PHE A 170 1.09 14.75 0.72
N HIS A 171 1.99 14.85 1.69
CA HIS A 171 2.89 13.78 2.11
C HIS A 171 2.99 13.74 3.64
N PHE A 172 3.18 12.54 4.21
CA PHE A 172 3.17 12.30 5.66
C PHE A 172 1.91 12.80 6.40
N GLY A 173 0.81 12.99 5.67
CA GLY A 173 -0.49 13.37 6.18
C GLY A 173 -1.53 12.26 5.97
N LEU A 174 -2.62 12.35 6.72
CA LEU A 174 -3.80 11.51 6.56
C LEU A 174 -5.01 12.39 6.24
N TYR A 175 -5.99 11.84 5.52
CA TYR A 175 -7.28 12.48 5.38
C TYR A 175 -8.08 12.33 6.67
N ASP A 176 -8.98 13.27 6.93
CA ASP A 176 -9.99 13.09 7.97
C ASP A 176 -10.80 11.83 7.69
N LEU A 177 -11.06 11.06 8.75
CA LEU A 177 -11.80 9.82 8.65
C LEU A 177 -13.28 10.12 8.40
N ASP A 178 -13.76 9.73 7.22
CA ASP A 178 -15.18 9.65 6.93
C ASP A 178 -15.70 8.30 7.43
N TYR A 179 -16.45 8.30 8.53
CA TYR A 179 -16.98 7.07 9.13
C TYR A 179 -18.01 6.37 8.27
N SER A 180 -18.64 7.06 7.30
CA SER A 180 -19.67 6.46 6.44
C SER A 180 -19.13 5.34 5.55
N VAL A 181 -17.81 5.27 5.35
CA VAL A 181 -17.16 4.15 4.64
C VAL A 181 -17.40 2.83 5.38
N PHE A 182 -17.48 2.83 6.71
CA PHE A 182 -17.72 1.61 7.48
C PHE A 182 -19.19 1.19 7.57
N ASP A 183 -20.15 2.04 7.16
CA ASP A 183 -21.58 1.72 7.25
C ASP A 183 -21.93 0.44 6.48
N THR A 184 -21.24 0.20 5.35
CA THR A 184 -21.45 -1.02 4.53
C THR A 184 -20.96 -2.30 5.21
N HIS A 185 -20.12 -2.19 6.24
CA HIS A 185 -19.56 -3.34 6.98
C HIS A 185 -20.28 -3.59 8.32
N ILE A 186 -20.92 -2.57 8.90
CA ILE A 186 -21.58 -2.66 10.22
C ILE A 186 -23.01 -3.21 10.12
N GLN A 187 -23.67 -3.07 8.96
CA GLN A 187 -25.06 -3.49 8.75
C GLN A 187 -25.20 -4.90 8.14
N GLY A 188 -24.09 -5.64 8.03
CA GLY A 188 -24.02 -7.01 7.49
C GLY A 188 -24.44 -8.08 8.48
#